data_AF-A0A7K6UJG5-F1
#
_entry.id   AF-A0A7K6UJG5-F1
#
_cell.length_a   1.000
_cell.length_b   1.000
_cell.length_c   1.000
_cell.angle_alpha   90.00
_cell.angle_beta   90.00
_cell.angle_gamma   90.00
#
_symmetry.space_group_name_H-M   'P 1'
#
loop_
_entity.id
_entity.type
_entity.pdbx_description
1 polymer ?
#
loop_
_entity_poly.entity_id
_entity_poly.type
_entity_poly.pdbx_seq_one_letter_code
_entity_poly.pdbx_strand_id
1 'polypeptide(L)'
;LENRDVPVRNALRSQKCKPVDYKHLYELAAAEKMASAKIQLKIKKTEQALKINKEQMLLKQHQQVWWQEHRRLSENRQKAEAEIKTFLDEESHKHNFFLDIRDLEQKLSKERDTYQTNTVAPIWHLKENLKFRLSEMQSYLSEESCPKSKFNPVEMLQEIKFLKKQQKAILEFLILESLALERELEDYKTKVLTHSFEEKKGLFLEVPSALLSLECPYPDLKTLVINEYRKLASGYWSKFQETDEQLKVLYRNTEWTEEDRWIFQTVISQYPRDLQRRRTLYLDVLQRYLPHKSRHELVVHERACHHYHSIRNQCRALLFNWDQARKAFLLKAVTTVAEASAAREAEVVLANTRQKQEEICADLRAKV
;
A
#
# COMPACT_ATOMS: atom_id res chain seq x y z
N LEU A 1 -74.64 69.95 45.01
CA LEU A 1 -73.58 70.80 45.59
C LEU A 1 -72.69 71.27 44.46
N GLU A 2 -73.00 72.46 43.92
CA GLU A 2 -72.10 73.22 43.04
C GLU A 2 -71.00 73.91 43.87
N ASN A 3 -69.84 74.11 43.22
CA ASN A 3 -68.94 75.28 43.24
C ASN A 3 -67.47 74.80 43.11
N ARG A 4 -66.76 75.02 41.99
CA ARG A 4 -66.26 76.22 41.30
C ARG A 4 -64.79 76.49 41.62
N ASP A 5 -64.01 76.50 40.53
CA ASP A 5 -62.79 77.28 40.24
C ASP A 5 -61.54 77.13 41.14
N VAL A 6 -60.40 76.76 40.53
CA VAL A 6 -59.37 77.72 40.07
C VAL A 6 -58.42 77.06 39.04
N PRO A 7 -57.96 77.78 38.00
CA PRO A 7 -57.17 77.25 36.90
C PRO A 7 -55.65 77.51 37.02
N VAL A 8 -54.90 76.64 36.34
CA VAL A 8 -53.68 76.87 35.54
C VAL A 8 -52.87 78.17 35.77
N ARG A 9 -51.58 78.02 36.08
CA ARG A 9 -50.43 78.60 35.32
C ARG A 9 -49.10 78.13 35.95
N ASN A 10 -48.43 77.13 35.38
CA ASN A 10 -47.44 77.27 34.30
C ASN A 10 -46.55 78.51 34.44
N ALA A 11 -45.27 78.31 34.75
CA ALA A 11 -44.23 78.33 33.71
C ALA A 11 -42.83 78.37 34.35
N LEU A 12 -41.99 77.37 34.06
CA LEU A 12 -40.64 77.62 33.54
C LEU A 12 -40.05 76.33 32.94
N ARG A 13 -39.92 76.39 31.61
CA ARG A 13 -38.91 75.73 30.77
C ARG A 13 -38.93 74.20 30.69
N SER A 14 -39.95 73.66 30.04
CA SER A 14 -39.67 72.61 29.06
C SER A 14 -39.14 73.28 27.79
N GLN A 15 -37.84 73.13 27.53
CA GLN A 15 -37.29 73.36 26.19
C GLN A 15 -38.18 72.59 25.22
N LYS A 16 -38.87 73.29 24.32
CA LYS A 16 -39.68 72.68 23.27
C LYS A 16 -38.77 71.74 22.49
N CYS A 17 -38.86 70.43 22.72
CA CYS A 17 -38.30 69.44 21.83
C CYS A 17 -38.83 69.77 20.43
N LYS A 18 -37.94 70.05 19.48
CA LYS A 18 -38.32 70.23 18.08
C LYS A 18 -39.14 68.99 17.64
N PRO A 19 -40.21 69.16 16.86
CA PRO A 19 -40.99 68.01 16.39
C PRO A 19 -40.04 67.05 15.68
N VAL A 20 -39.97 65.82 16.18
CA VAL A 20 -39.12 64.77 15.61
C VAL A 20 -39.70 64.43 14.24
N ASP A 21 -38.91 64.66 13.19
CA ASP A 21 -39.30 64.30 11.84
C ASP A 21 -39.13 62.79 11.65
N TYR A 22 -40.21 62.06 11.95
CA TYR A 22 -40.26 60.61 11.82
C TYR A 22 -40.03 60.15 10.37
N LYS A 23 -40.39 60.95 9.35
CA LYS A 23 -40.11 60.59 7.95
C LYS A 23 -38.62 60.60 7.67
N HIS A 24 -37.93 61.66 8.09
CA HIS A 24 -36.48 61.76 7.96
C HIS A 24 -35.73 60.65 8.73
N LEU A 25 -36.21 60.26 9.92
CA LEU A 25 -35.65 59.12 10.67
C LEU A 25 -35.88 57.77 9.97
N TYR A 26 -37.05 57.56 9.35
CA TYR A 26 -37.31 56.35 8.57
C TYR A 26 -36.44 56.27 7.32
N GLU A 27 -36.22 57.39 6.64
CA GLU A 27 -35.31 57.48 5.48
C GLU A 27 -33.86 57.21 5.88
N LEU A 28 -33.39 57.77 7.00
CA LEU A 28 -32.07 57.47 7.56
C LEU A 28 -31.92 56.00 7.93
N ALA A 29 -32.90 55.41 8.63
CA ALA A 29 -32.87 54.01 9.01
C ALA A 29 -32.93 53.07 7.79
N ALA A 30 -33.68 53.44 6.74
CA ALA A 30 -33.71 52.71 5.48
C ALA A 30 -32.36 52.80 4.74
N ALA A 31 -31.74 53.99 4.70
CA ALA A 31 -30.42 54.19 4.13
C ALA A 31 -29.33 53.40 4.89
N GLU A 32 -29.39 53.37 6.22
CA GLU A 32 -28.47 52.60 7.06
C GLU A 32 -28.66 51.09 6.89
N LYS A 33 -29.92 50.60 6.80
CA LYS A 33 -30.22 49.21 6.46
C LYS A 33 -29.65 48.81 5.10
N MET A 34 -29.79 49.67 4.09
CA MET A 34 -29.22 49.43 2.76
C MET A 34 -27.68 49.45 2.78
N ALA A 35 -27.08 50.36 3.55
CA ALA A 35 -25.63 50.40 3.75
C ALA A 35 -25.12 49.13 4.46
N SER A 36 -25.80 48.68 5.50
CA SER A 36 -25.51 47.44 6.23
C SER A 36 -25.62 46.21 5.32
N ALA A 37 -26.68 46.10 4.52
CA ALA A 37 -26.85 45.02 3.54
C ALA A 37 -25.71 45.02 2.49
N LYS A 38 -25.25 46.20 2.05
CA LYS A 38 -24.11 46.33 1.13
C LYS A 38 -22.79 45.89 1.78
N ILE A 39 -22.59 46.16 3.07
CA ILE A 39 -21.43 45.69 3.83
C ILE A 39 -21.48 44.16 3.98
N GLN A 40 -22.64 43.60 4.37
CA GLN A 40 -22.81 42.14 4.47
C GLN A 40 -22.57 41.44 3.13
N LEU A 41 -23.03 42.00 2.02
CA LEU A 41 -22.75 41.47 0.68
C LEU A 41 -21.24 41.49 0.37
N LYS A 42 -20.52 42.56 0.73
CA LYS A 42 -19.06 42.64 0.57
C LYS A 42 -18.34 41.59 1.42
N ILE A 43 -18.75 41.41 2.68
CA ILE A 43 -18.19 40.37 3.57
C ILE A 43 -18.37 38.98 2.95
N LYS A 44 -19.59 38.62 2.53
CA LYS A 44 -19.85 37.32 1.88
C LYS A 44 -19.00 37.12 0.62
N LYS A 45 -18.83 38.16 -0.21
CA LYS A 45 -17.95 38.10 -1.39
C LYS A 45 -16.48 37.89 -1.02
N THR A 46 -15.98 38.58 0.00
CA THR A 46 -14.60 38.39 0.47
C THR A 46 -14.36 37.02 1.08
N GLU A 47 -15.34 36.48 1.84
CA GLU A 47 -15.28 35.12 2.39
C GLU A 47 -15.25 34.06 1.30
N GLN A 48 -16.09 34.21 0.26
CA GLN A 48 -16.07 33.32 -0.91
C GLN A 48 -14.74 33.38 -1.65
N ALA A 49 -14.20 34.58 -1.89
CA ALA A 49 -12.90 34.74 -2.55
C ALA A 49 -11.76 34.10 -1.73
N LEU A 50 -11.78 34.26 -0.40
CA LEU A 50 -10.83 33.61 0.50
C LEU A 50 -10.96 32.08 0.46
N LYS A 51 -12.18 31.54 0.41
CA LYS A 51 -12.42 30.10 0.30
C LYS A 51 -11.86 29.54 -1.01
N ILE A 52 -12.16 30.19 -2.14
CA ILE A 52 -11.65 29.79 -3.46
C ILE A 52 -10.12 29.85 -3.51
N ASN A 53 -9.52 30.91 -2.97
CA ASN A 53 -8.05 31.05 -2.95
C ASN A 53 -7.40 29.94 -2.09
N LYS A 54 -7.97 29.61 -0.92
CA LYS A 54 -7.50 28.50 -0.09
C LYS A 54 -7.57 27.16 -0.84
N GLU A 55 -8.68 26.89 -1.53
CA GLU A 55 -8.85 25.68 -2.34
C GLU A 55 -7.84 25.63 -3.51
N GLN A 56 -7.62 26.75 -4.20
CA GLN A 56 -6.63 26.83 -5.29
C GLN A 56 -5.20 26.59 -4.80
N MET A 57 -4.80 27.17 -3.65
CA MET A 57 -3.49 26.92 -3.05
C MET A 57 -3.32 25.44 -2.66
N LEU A 58 -4.36 24.84 -2.09
CA LEU A 58 -4.36 23.42 -1.71
C LEU A 58 -4.23 22.51 -2.94
N LEU A 59 -4.96 22.81 -4.02
CA LEU A 59 -4.86 22.07 -5.28
C LEU A 59 -3.46 22.17 -5.89
N LYS A 60 -2.82 23.35 -5.87
CA LYS A 60 -1.44 23.51 -6.33
C LYS A 60 -0.47 22.64 -5.53
N GLN A 61 -0.65 22.56 -4.21
CA GLN A 61 0.16 21.69 -3.35
C GLN A 61 -0.02 20.21 -3.72
N HIS A 62 -1.25 19.74 -3.90
CA HIS A 62 -1.53 18.36 -4.32
C HIS A 62 -0.96 18.04 -5.69
N GLN A 63 -1.12 18.93 -6.67
CA GLN A 63 -0.55 18.78 -8.00
C GLN A 63 0.97 18.65 -7.95
N GLN A 64 1.64 19.47 -7.14
CA GLN A 64 3.09 19.38 -6.96
C GLN A 64 3.50 18.02 -6.38
N VAL A 65 2.80 17.54 -5.35
CA VAL A 65 3.04 16.22 -4.76
C VAL A 65 2.86 15.11 -5.80
N TRP A 66 1.76 15.13 -6.55
CA TRP A 66 1.48 14.13 -7.58
C TRP A 66 2.51 14.13 -8.70
N TRP A 67 2.98 15.30 -9.13
CA TRP A 67 4.04 15.39 -10.13
C TRP A 67 5.37 14.79 -9.64
N GLN A 68 5.73 15.07 -8.38
CA GLN A 68 6.93 14.48 -7.77
C GLN A 68 6.80 12.96 -7.62
N GLU A 69 5.65 12.49 -7.18
CA GLU A 69 5.38 11.06 -7.03
C GLU A 69 5.35 10.32 -8.36
N HIS A 70 4.73 10.90 -9.38
CA HIS A 70 4.72 10.29 -10.71
C HIS A 70 6.15 10.11 -11.23
N ARG A 71 7.01 11.11 -11.06
CA ARG A 71 8.43 11.01 -11.40
C ARG A 71 9.12 9.91 -10.60
N ARG A 72 8.99 9.93 -9.27
CA ARG A 72 9.59 8.93 -8.36
C ARG A 72 9.17 7.50 -8.73
N LEU A 73 7.87 7.29 -8.95
CA LEU A 73 7.32 5.98 -9.31
C LEU A 73 7.80 5.52 -10.68
N SER A 74 7.90 6.42 -11.65
CA SER A 74 8.46 6.11 -12.97
C SER A 74 9.93 5.68 -12.89
N GLU A 75 10.75 6.43 -12.15
CA GLU A 75 12.17 6.10 -11.92
C GLU A 75 12.32 4.77 -11.17
N ASN A 76 11.56 4.57 -10.10
CA ASN A 76 11.57 3.31 -9.34
C ASN A 76 11.12 2.12 -10.19
N ARG A 77 10.11 2.30 -11.04
CA ARG A 77 9.64 1.27 -11.97
C ARG A 77 10.74 0.90 -12.95
N GLN A 78 11.35 1.87 -13.61
CA GLN A 78 12.45 1.64 -14.56
C GLN A 78 13.63 0.92 -13.89
N LYS A 79 13.98 1.32 -12.66
CA LYS A 79 15.02 0.68 -11.88
C LYS A 79 14.67 -0.77 -11.54
N ALA A 80 13.47 -1.03 -11.02
CA ALA A 80 13.03 -2.37 -10.68
C ALA A 80 12.94 -3.29 -11.92
N GLU A 81 12.42 -2.78 -13.03
CA GLU A 81 12.38 -3.50 -14.32
C GLU A 81 13.80 -3.87 -14.79
N ALA A 82 14.77 -2.94 -14.65
CA ALA A 82 16.17 -3.21 -14.99
C ALA A 82 16.82 -4.24 -14.04
N GLU A 83 16.56 -4.15 -12.73
CA GLU A 83 17.04 -5.12 -11.73
C GLU A 83 16.46 -6.52 -11.98
N ILE A 84 15.15 -6.63 -12.24
CA ILE A 84 14.51 -7.91 -12.58
C ILE A 84 15.12 -8.48 -13.86
N LYS A 85 15.32 -7.67 -14.90
CA LYS A 85 15.94 -8.13 -16.14
C LYS A 85 17.36 -8.64 -15.91
N THR A 86 18.16 -7.89 -15.15
CA THR A 86 19.53 -8.29 -14.80
C THR A 86 19.53 -9.61 -14.02
N PHE A 87 18.66 -9.73 -13.02
CA PHE A 87 18.50 -10.95 -12.23
C PHE A 87 18.10 -12.15 -13.10
N LEU A 88 17.13 -11.97 -14.00
CA LEU A 88 16.70 -13.01 -14.93
C LEU A 88 17.81 -13.40 -15.91
N ASP A 89 18.60 -12.45 -16.39
CA ASP A 89 19.73 -12.74 -17.30
C ASP A 89 20.89 -13.45 -16.56
N GLU A 90 21.15 -13.11 -15.29
CA GLU A 90 22.19 -13.76 -14.46
C GLU A 90 21.78 -15.16 -13.96
N GLU A 91 20.54 -15.33 -13.50
CA GLU A 91 20.05 -16.61 -12.95
C GLU A 91 19.51 -17.57 -14.00
N SER A 92 19.15 -17.12 -15.21
CA SER A 92 18.71 -18.02 -16.30
C SER A 92 19.77 -19.04 -16.70
N HIS A 93 21.04 -18.77 -16.43
CA HIS A 93 22.14 -19.70 -16.68
C HIS A 93 22.28 -20.79 -15.59
N LYS A 94 21.63 -20.60 -14.43
CA LYS A 94 21.76 -21.50 -13.26
C LYS A 94 20.53 -22.36 -13.02
N HIS A 95 19.33 -21.88 -13.38
CA HIS A 95 18.08 -22.59 -13.11
C HIS A 95 17.13 -22.56 -14.32
N ASN A 96 16.73 -23.76 -14.78
CA ASN A 96 15.89 -23.93 -15.98
C ASN A 96 14.51 -23.25 -15.90
N PHE A 97 13.96 -23.08 -14.70
CA PHE A 97 12.64 -22.45 -14.50
C PHE A 97 12.57 -20.99 -15.01
N PHE A 98 13.69 -20.26 -15.01
CA PHE A 98 13.73 -18.89 -15.55
C PHE A 98 13.63 -18.84 -17.07
N LEU A 99 14.00 -19.92 -17.76
CA LEU A 99 13.78 -20.06 -19.20
C LEU A 99 12.28 -20.22 -19.49
N ASP A 100 11.58 -21.04 -18.72
CA ASP A 100 10.13 -21.22 -18.85
C ASP A 100 9.38 -19.89 -18.63
N ILE A 101 9.81 -19.06 -17.66
CA ILE A 101 9.25 -17.72 -17.44
C ILE A 101 9.46 -16.81 -18.66
N ARG A 102 10.66 -16.82 -19.25
CA ARG A 102 10.98 -16.00 -20.42
C ARG A 102 10.17 -16.43 -21.65
N ASP A 103 9.98 -17.74 -21.82
CA ASP A 103 9.15 -18.30 -22.89
C ASP A 103 7.67 -17.90 -22.72
N LEU A 104 7.16 -17.93 -21.48
CA LEU A 104 5.83 -17.42 -21.16
C LEU A 104 5.70 -15.92 -21.42
N GLU A 105 6.67 -15.11 -21.03
CA GLU A 105 6.69 -13.66 -21.31
C GLU A 105 6.61 -13.41 -22.82
N GLN A 106 7.43 -14.10 -23.61
CA GLN A 106 7.44 -13.94 -25.05
C GLN A 106 6.11 -14.38 -25.68
N LYS A 107 5.52 -15.47 -25.18
CA LYS A 107 4.20 -15.95 -25.62
C LYS A 107 3.11 -14.92 -25.33
N LEU A 108 3.07 -14.39 -24.10
CA LEU A 108 2.11 -13.37 -23.70
C LEU A 108 2.28 -12.07 -24.49
N SER A 109 3.52 -11.65 -24.78
CA SER A 109 3.78 -10.50 -25.64
C SER A 109 3.21 -10.71 -27.05
N LYS A 110 3.47 -11.87 -27.66
CA LYS A 110 2.95 -12.21 -28.99
C LYS A 110 1.42 -12.25 -29.01
N GLU A 111 0.80 -12.85 -27.99
CA GLU A 111 -0.65 -12.90 -27.84
C GLU A 111 -1.24 -11.48 -27.69
N ARG A 112 -0.61 -10.63 -26.88
CA ARG A 112 -1.00 -9.23 -26.72
C ARG A 112 -0.90 -8.45 -28.01
N ASP A 113 0.19 -8.57 -28.75
CA ASP A 113 0.39 -7.88 -30.03
C ASP A 113 -0.61 -8.33 -31.08
N THR A 114 -0.88 -9.64 -31.12
CA THR A 114 -1.91 -10.24 -31.98
C THR A 114 -3.30 -9.72 -31.62
N TYR A 115 -3.63 -9.71 -30.34
CA TYR A 115 -4.90 -9.21 -29.82
C TYR A 115 -5.09 -7.71 -30.10
N GLN A 116 -4.05 -6.90 -29.87
CA GLN A 116 -4.06 -5.48 -30.17
C GLN A 116 -4.25 -5.24 -31.67
N THR A 117 -3.54 -5.99 -32.52
CA THR A 117 -3.71 -5.90 -33.98
C THR A 117 -5.14 -6.24 -34.38
N ASN A 118 -5.68 -7.36 -33.90
CA ASN A 118 -7.02 -7.84 -34.24
C ASN A 118 -8.15 -6.93 -33.72
N THR A 119 -7.93 -6.22 -32.61
CA THR A 119 -8.96 -5.37 -32.00
C THR A 119 -8.86 -3.91 -32.43
N VAL A 120 -7.64 -3.38 -32.60
CA VAL A 120 -7.38 -1.95 -32.86
C VAL A 120 -7.32 -1.64 -34.35
N ALA A 121 -6.74 -2.52 -35.17
CA ALA A 121 -6.62 -2.28 -36.61
C ALA A 121 -7.99 -2.13 -37.32
N PRO A 122 -9.03 -2.93 -37.00
CA PRO A 122 -10.36 -2.74 -37.60
C PRO A 122 -11.00 -1.39 -37.26
N ILE A 123 -10.74 -0.85 -36.07
CA ILE A 123 -11.25 0.46 -35.63
C ILE A 123 -10.57 1.57 -36.41
N TRP A 124 -9.25 1.49 -36.54
CA TRP A 124 -8.47 2.45 -37.33
C TRP A 124 -8.84 2.40 -38.80
N HIS A 125 -9.00 1.20 -39.36
CA HIS A 125 -9.46 1.01 -40.73
C HIS A 125 -10.86 1.61 -40.94
N LEU A 126 -11.81 1.39 -40.03
CA LEU A 126 -13.12 2.04 -40.06
C LEU A 126 -13.00 3.56 -40.02
N LYS A 127 -12.19 4.11 -39.11
CA LYS A 127 -11.98 5.55 -38.97
C LYS A 127 -11.41 6.18 -40.24
N GLU A 128 -10.39 5.57 -40.84
CA GLU A 128 -9.78 6.08 -42.08
C GLU A 128 -10.72 5.92 -43.28
N ASN A 129 -11.46 4.82 -43.39
CA ASN A 129 -12.51 4.67 -44.41
C ASN A 129 -13.59 5.74 -44.28
N LEU A 130 -14.03 6.05 -43.06
CA LEU A 130 -15.02 7.10 -42.82
C LEU A 130 -14.47 8.47 -43.22
N LYS A 131 -13.21 8.79 -42.88
CA LYS A 131 -12.57 10.05 -43.31
C LYS A 131 -12.45 10.14 -44.83
N PHE A 132 -11.94 9.09 -45.48
CA PHE A 132 -11.77 9.04 -46.93
C PHE A 132 -13.09 9.27 -47.67
N ARG A 133 -14.16 8.59 -47.23
CA ARG A 133 -15.48 8.76 -47.84
C ARG A 133 -16.12 10.12 -47.53
N LEU A 134 -15.86 10.70 -46.35
CA LEU A 134 -16.28 12.08 -46.04
C LEU A 134 -15.59 13.10 -46.94
N SER A 135 -14.28 12.95 -47.19
CA SER A 135 -13.57 13.81 -48.15
C SER A 135 -14.07 13.62 -49.59
N GLU A 136 -14.40 12.38 -49.99
CA GLU A 136 -15.01 12.09 -51.28
C GLU A 136 -16.35 12.83 -51.43
N MET A 137 -17.24 12.72 -50.44
CA MET A 137 -18.54 13.43 -50.42
C MET A 137 -18.39 14.95 -50.49
N GLN A 138 -17.38 15.52 -49.81
CA GLN A 138 -17.09 16.96 -49.86
C GLN A 138 -16.56 17.40 -51.23
N SER A 139 -15.75 16.57 -51.90
CA SER A 139 -15.27 16.86 -53.26
C SER A 139 -16.38 16.84 -54.30
N TYR A 140 -17.33 15.90 -54.21
CA TYR A 140 -18.48 15.82 -55.13
C TYR A 140 -19.48 16.98 -54.97
N LEU A 141 -19.55 17.62 -53.80
CA LEU A 141 -20.37 18.82 -53.59
C LEU A 141 -19.76 20.07 -54.26
N SER A 142 -18.49 20.00 -54.67
CA SER A 142 -17.75 21.11 -55.29
C SER A 142 -17.66 21.00 -56.82
N GLU A 143 -17.94 19.83 -57.42
CA GLU A 143 -17.89 19.59 -58.86
C GLU A 143 -19.29 19.30 -59.42
N GLU A 144 -19.82 20.24 -60.20
CA GLU A 144 -21.22 20.25 -60.69
C GLU A 144 -21.54 19.25 -61.82
N SER A 145 -20.67 18.27 -62.11
CA SER A 145 -20.93 17.30 -63.19
C SER A 145 -20.42 15.87 -62.94
N CYS A 146 -21.36 15.00 -62.50
CA CYS A 146 -21.45 13.54 -62.68
C CYS A 146 -20.39 12.63 -61.98
N PRO A 147 -20.63 11.31 -61.76
CA PRO A 147 -21.87 10.52 -61.69
C PRO A 147 -22.21 10.06 -60.25
N LYS A 148 -23.40 9.48 -60.07
CA LYS A 148 -23.90 8.89 -58.82
C LYS A 148 -22.81 8.01 -58.15
N SER A 149 -22.19 8.49 -57.08
CA SER A 149 -21.30 7.64 -56.30
C SER A 149 -22.12 6.48 -55.71
N LYS A 150 -21.54 5.27 -55.72
CA LYS A 150 -22.06 4.08 -55.04
C LYS A 150 -21.96 4.24 -53.50
N PHE A 151 -22.33 5.39 -52.96
CA PHE A 151 -22.36 5.58 -51.52
C PHE A 151 -23.60 4.88 -50.96
N ASN A 152 -23.40 3.70 -50.36
CA ASN A 152 -24.46 2.98 -49.68
C ASN A 152 -24.41 3.26 -48.16
N PRO A 153 -25.21 4.22 -47.64
CA PRO A 153 -25.23 4.54 -46.22
C PRO A 153 -25.73 3.36 -45.36
N VAL A 154 -26.48 2.43 -45.96
CA VAL A 154 -27.04 1.26 -45.26
C VAL A 154 -25.94 0.24 -44.96
N GLU A 155 -25.06 -0.05 -45.92
CA GLU A 155 -23.90 -0.94 -45.73
C GLU A 155 -22.92 -0.37 -44.68
N MET A 156 -22.68 0.94 -44.69
CA MET A 156 -21.82 1.59 -43.70
C MET A 156 -22.41 1.50 -42.28
N LEU A 157 -23.70 1.77 -42.13
CA LEU A 157 -24.37 1.64 -40.83
C LEU A 157 -24.34 0.19 -40.33
N GLN A 158 -24.42 -0.79 -41.24
CA GLN A 158 -24.29 -2.20 -40.90
C GLN A 158 -22.86 -2.54 -40.45
N GLU A 159 -21.82 -2.06 -41.13
CA GLU A 159 -20.41 -2.27 -40.75
C GLU A 159 -20.07 -1.64 -39.39
N ILE A 160 -20.53 -0.41 -39.13
CA ILE A 160 -20.38 0.25 -37.82
C ILE A 160 -21.11 -0.54 -36.72
N LYS A 161 -22.33 -0.99 -36.97
CA LYS A 161 -23.11 -1.80 -36.01
C LYS A 161 -22.43 -3.13 -35.73
N PHE A 162 -21.89 -3.78 -36.76
CA PHE A 162 -21.15 -5.03 -36.63
C PHE A 162 -19.90 -4.85 -35.76
N LEU A 163 -19.06 -3.86 -36.05
CA LEU A 163 -17.84 -3.58 -35.27
C LEU A 163 -18.14 -3.18 -33.83
N LYS A 164 -19.20 -2.39 -33.59
CA LYS A 164 -19.66 -2.08 -32.22
C LYS A 164 -20.09 -3.34 -31.47
N LYS A 165 -20.82 -4.25 -32.13
CA LYS A 165 -21.25 -5.51 -31.53
C LYS A 165 -20.05 -6.42 -31.24
N GLN A 166 -19.09 -6.48 -32.16
CA GLN A 166 -17.85 -7.24 -31.98
C GLN A 166 -17.03 -6.70 -30.80
N GLN A 167 -16.79 -5.38 -30.72
CA GLN A 167 -16.09 -4.77 -29.58
C GLN A 167 -16.79 -5.03 -28.26
N LYS A 168 -18.12 -4.93 -28.23
CA LYS A 168 -18.90 -5.20 -27.03
C LYS A 168 -18.71 -6.65 -26.56
N ALA A 169 -18.80 -7.61 -27.48
CA ALA A 169 -18.59 -9.02 -27.18
C ALA A 169 -17.15 -9.30 -26.69
N ILE A 170 -16.16 -8.66 -27.31
CA ILE A 170 -14.75 -8.76 -26.88
C ILE A 170 -14.57 -8.19 -25.46
N LEU A 171 -15.16 -7.03 -25.16
CA LEU A 171 -15.09 -6.42 -23.83
C LEU A 171 -15.76 -7.32 -22.77
N GLU A 172 -16.94 -7.85 -23.08
CA GLU A 172 -17.65 -8.78 -22.19
C GLU A 172 -16.82 -10.06 -21.93
N PHE A 173 -16.21 -10.63 -22.96
CA PHE A 173 -15.31 -11.76 -22.82
C PHE A 173 -14.09 -11.43 -21.94
N LEU A 174 -13.42 -10.30 -22.18
CA LEU A 174 -12.28 -9.85 -21.36
C LEU A 174 -12.64 -9.66 -19.90
N ILE A 175 -13.83 -9.10 -19.60
CA ILE A 175 -14.29 -8.93 -18.23
C ILE A 175 -14.49 -10.29 -17.55
N LEU A 176 -15.04 -11.27 -18.26
CA LEU A 176 -15.22 -12.62 -17.71
C LEU A 176 -13.87 -13.32 -17.48
N GLU A 177 -12.95 -13.20 -18.44
CA GLU A 177 -11.59 -13.74 -18.33
C GLU A 177 -10.83 -13.09 -17.18
N SER A 178 -10.89 -11.76 -17.04
CA SER A 178 -10.23 -11.06 -15.93
C SER A 178 -10.78 -11.51 -14.58
N LEU A 179 -12.10 -11.64 -14.46
CA LEU A 179 -12.74 -12.15 -13.24
C LEU A 179 -12.37 -13.61 -12.94
N ALA A 180 -12.16 -14.45 -13.96
CA ALA A 180 -11.71 -15.82 -13.78
C ALA A 180 -10.26 -15.86 -13.27
N LEU A 181 -9.37 -15.08 -13.89
CA LEU A 181 -7.97 -14.95 -13.48
C LEU A 181 -7.84 -14.38 -12.07
N GLU A 182 -8.64 -13.38 -11.71
CA GLU A 182 -8.68 -12.82 -10.35
C GLU A 182 -9.06 -13.89 -9.31
N ARG A 183 -10.02 -14.78 -9.62
CA ARG A 183 -10.38 -15.89 -8.72
C ARG A 183 -9.26 -16.91 -8.60
N GLU A 184 -8.61 -17.28 -9.70
CA GLU A 184 -7.47 -18.20 -9.68
C GLU A 184 -6.32 -17.63 -8.84
N LEU A 185 -6.00 -16.35 -9.03
CA LEU A 185 -4.95 -15.66 -8.26
C LEU A 185 -5.27 -15.61 -6.75
N GLU A 186 -6.53 -15.38 -6.37
CA GLU A 186 -6.92 -15.37 -4.97
C GLU A 186 -6.80 -16.77 -4.34
N ASP A 187 -7.16 -17.83 -5.07
CA ASP A 187 -6.94 -19.21 -4.63
C ASP A 187 -5.45 -19.51 -4.40
N TYR A 188 -4.57 -19.11 -5.33
CA TYR A 188 -3.12 -19.23 -5.14
C TYR A 188 -2.61 -18.42 -3.94
N LYS A 189 -3.09 -17.20 -3.74
CA LYS A 189 -2.71 -16.35 -2.60
C LYS A 189 -3.01 -17.03 -1.27
N THR A 190 -4.17 -17.68 -1.13
CA THR A 190 -4.50 -18.44 0.09
C THR A 190 -3.59 -19.66 0.30
N LYS A 191 -3.21 -20.37 -0.77
CA LYS A 191 -2.27 -21.50 -0.74
C LYS A 191 -0.84 -21.08 -0.36
N VAL A 192 -0.37 -19.96 -0.90
CA VAL A 192 0.97 -19.42 -0.58
C VAL A 192 1.04 -18.94 0.88
N LEU A 193 0.00 -18.27 1.37
CA LEU A 193 -0.04 -17.80 2.75
C LEU A 193 -0.02 -18.94 3.77
N THR A 194 -0.78 -20.01 3.52
CA THR A 194 -0.80 -21.20 4.37
C THR A 194 0.54 -21.93 4.37
N HIS A 195 1.15 -22.14 3.20
CA HIS A 195 2.49 -22.73 3.09
C HIS A 195 3.57 -21.89 3.81
N SER A 196 3.54 -20.55 3.69
CA SER A 196 4.54 -19.70 4.34
C SER A 196 4.52 -19.77 5.87
N PHE A 197 3.36 -20.07 6.48
CA PHE A 197 3.25 -20.17 7.94
C PHE A 197 3.76 -21.52 8.45
N GLU A 198 3.48 -22.60 7.73
CA GLU A 198 4.00 -23.94 8.03
C GLU A 198 5.52 -24.01 7.85
N GLU A 199 6.06 -23.43 6.77
CA GLU A 199 7.51 -23.30 6.56
C GLU A 199 8.18 -22.52 7.69
N LYS A 200 7.56 -21.41 8.13
CA LYS A 200 8.07 -20.62 9.28
C LYS A 200 8.10 -21.44 10.56
N LYS A 201 7.10 -22.29 10.82
CA LYS A 201 7.12 -23.19 11.99
C LYS A 201 8.30 -24.17 11.92
N GLY A 202 8.57 -24.73 10.74
CA GLY A 202 9.74 -25.58 10.49
C GLY A 202 11.06 -24.86 10.77
N LEU A 203 11.20 -23.62 10.28
CA LEU A 203 12.42 -22.81 10.42
C LEU A 203 12.85 -22.52 11.88
N PHE A 204 11.91 -22.54 12.83
CA PHE A 204 12.23 -22.37 14.26
C PHE A 204 12.46 -23.71 14.95
N LEU A 205 11.55 -24.66 14.80
CA LEU A 205 11.50 -25.86 15.65
C LEU A 205 12.35 -27.03 15.13
N GLU A 206 12.75 -26.98 13.85
CA GLU A 206 13.61 -28.01 13.28
C GLU A 206 15.04 -27.89 13.85
N VAL A 207 15.59 -29.03 14.28
CA VAL A 207 16.96 -29.11 14.77
C VAL A 207 17.90 -29.10 13.56
N PRO A 208 18.84 -28.15 13.46
CA PRO A 208 19.76 -28.07 12.34
C PRO A 208 20.49 -29.39 12.14
N SER A 209 20.58 -29.84 10.89
CA SER A 209 21.30 -31.06 10.52
C SER A 209 22.74 -31.07 11.06
N ALA A 210 23.39 -29.91 11.11
CA ALA A 210 24.71 -29.72 11.70
C ALA A 210 24.83 -30.17 13.17
N LEU A 211 23.76 -30.07 13.98
CA LEU A 211 23.74 -30.58 15.36
C LEU A 211 23.46 -32.08 15.41
N LEU A 212 22.66 -32.59 14.48
CA LEU A 212 22.33 -34.01 14.40
C LEU A 212 23.54 -34.84 13.93
N SER A 213 24.29 -34.34 12.95
CA SER A 213 25.49 -34.96 12.40
C SER A 213 26.75 -34.75 13.26
N LEU A 214 26.65 -34.02 14.38
CA LEU A 214 27.79 -33.75 15.23
C LEU A 214 28.26 -35.04 15.92
N GLU A 215 29.52 -35.40 15.69
CA GLU A 215 30.20 -36.51 16.36
C GLU A 215 30.56 -36.08 17.78
N CYS A 216 29.82 -36.60 18.77
CA CYS A 216 30.01 -36.26 20.17
C CYS A 216 30.37 -37.52 20.96
N PRO A 217 31.49 -37.51 21.70
CA PRO A 217 31.92 -38.67 22.47
C PRO A 217 31.01 -38.95 23.67
N TYR A 218 30.26 -37.96 24.14
CA TYR A 218 29.35 -38.07 25.28
C TYR A 218 27.90 -37.91 24.80
N PRO A 219 27.10 -38.98 24.73
CA PRO A 219 25.70 -38.92 24.29
C PRO A 219 24.85 -37.95 25.11
N ASP A 220 25.10 -37.87 26.43
CA ASP A 220 24.38 -36.97 27.34
C ASP A 220 24.64 -35.49 27.01
N LEU A 221 25.87 -35.15 26.62
CA LEU A 221 26.20 -33.79 26.18
C LEU A 221 25.48 -33.45 24.86
N LYS A 222 25.43 -34.39 23.91
CA LYS A 222 24.71 -34.20 22.64
C LYS A 222 23.21 -33.96 22.87
N THR A 223 22.58 -34.74 23.75
CA THR A 223 21.16 -34.55 24.09
C THR A 223 20.92 -33.23 24.81
N LEU A 224 21.82 -32.82 25.70
CA LEU A 224 21.74 -31.52 26.39
C LEU A 224 21.82 -30.35 25.41
N VAL A 225 22.77 -30.36 24.47
CA VAL A 225 22.91 -29.34 23.42
C VAL A 225 21.64 -29.25 22.56
N ILE A 226 21.07 -30.39 22.15
CA ILE A 226 19.83 -30.42 21.36
C ILE A 226 18.64 -29.87 22.17
N ASN A 227 18.55 -30.19 23.46
CA ASN A 227 17.49 -29.69 24.33
C ASN A 227 17.60 -28.18 24.56
N GLU A 228 18.81 -27.65 24.77
CA GLU A 228 19.03 -26.21 24.89
C GLU A 228 18.72 -25.47 23.59
N TYR A 229 19.04 -26.05 22.43
CA TYR A 229 18.59 -25.52 21.14
C TYR A 229 17.07 -25.43 21.06
N ARG A 230 16.35 -26.50 21.42
CA ARG A 230 14.89 -26.55 21.40
C ARG A 230 14.26 -25.52 22.34
N LYS A 231 14.85 -25.30 23.53
CA LYS A 231 14.40 -24.25 24.47
C LYS A 231 14.60 -22.85 23.91
N LEU A 232 15.75 -22.59 23.27
CA LEU A 232 16.02 -21.32 22.62
C LEU A 232 15.02 -21.08 21.48
N ALA A 233 14.88 -22.06 20.58
CA ALA A 233 13.95 -22.03 19.46
C ALA A 233 12.49 -21.79 19.90
N SER A 234 12.01 -22.53 20.90
CA SER A 234 10.65 -22.39 21.41
C SER A 234 10.41 -21.02 22.04
N GLY A 235 11.40 -20.48 22.78
CA GLY A 235 11.31 -19.14 23.36
C GLY A 235 11.17 -18.04 22.31
N TYR A 236 11.91 -18.12 21.20
CA TYR A 236 11.74 -17.19 20.08
C TYR A 236 10.43 -17.39 19.33
N TRP A 237 10.02 -18.64 19.12
CA TRP A 237 8.77 -18.99 18.47
C TRP A 237 7.55 -18.46 19.25
N SER A 238 7.50 -18.63 20.57
CA SER A 238 6.42 -18.09 21.41
C SER A 238 6.33 -16.57 21.33
N LYS A 239 7.47 -15.86 21.36
CA LYS A 239 7.50 -14.40 21.17
C LYS A 239 6.99 -13.99 19.79
N PHE A 240 7.37 -14.74 18.75
CA PHE A 240 6.89 -14.50 17.40
C PHE A 240 5.37 -14.71 17.32
N GLN A 241 4.84 -15.81 17.87
CA GLN A 241 3.41 -16.09 17.92
C GLN A 241 2.64 -15.00 18.67
N GLU A 242 3.15 -14.52 19.80
CA GLU A 242 2.53 -13.42 20.55
C GLU A 242 2.44 -12.14 19.69
N THR A 243 3.53 -11.77 19.00
CA THR A 243 3.51 -10.60 18.11
C THR A 243 2.60 -10.79 16.88
N ASP A 244 2.54 -12.00 16.33
CA ASP A 244 1.65 -12.33 15.22
C ASP A 244 0.18 -12.27 15.63
N GLU A 245 -0.15 -12.72 16.84
CA GLU A 245 -1.50 -12.64 17.38
C GLU A 245 -1.91 -11.18 17.64
N GLN A 246 -1.01 -10.35 18.18
CA GLN A 246 -1.24 -8.91 18.30
C GLN A 246 -1.55 -8.26 16.94
N LEU A 247 -0.85 -8.66 15.87
CA LEU A 247 -1.15 -8.18 14.50
C LEU A 247 -2.54 -8.62 14.03
N LYS A 248 -2.94 -9.87 14.28
CA LYS A 248 -4.26 -10.38 13.90
C LYS A 248 -5.39 -9.64 14.62
N VAL A 249 -5.22 -9.38 15.92
CA VAL A 249 -6.20 -8.61 16.71
C VAL A 249 -6.37 -7.21 16.14
N LEU A 250 -5.28 -6.53 15.77
CA LEU A 250 -5.35 -5.21 15.12
C LEU A 250 -6.03 -5.25 13.76
N TYR A 251 -5.87 -6.34 12.99
CA TYR A 251 -6.49 -6.47 11.68
C TYR A 251 -7.99 -6.77 11.77
N ARG A 252 -8.40 -7.62 12.73
CA ARG A 252 -9.81 -8.02 12.95
C ARG A 252 -10.67 -6.90 13.53
N ASN A 253 -10.10 -6.01 14.33
CA ASN A 253 -10.84 -4.95 15.01
C ASN A 253 -11.10 -3.69 14.14
N THR A 254 -11.14 -3.82 12.81
CA THR A 254 -11.31 -2.66 11.92
C THR A 254 -12.57 -2.75 11.06
N GLU A 255 -13.44 -1.74 11.16
CA GLU A 255 -14.56 -1.50 10.23
C GLU A 255 -14.09 -1.02 8.83
N TRP A 256 -12.85 -1.34 8.47
CA TRP A 256 -12.20 -0.90 7.25
C TRP A 256 -12.23 -2.05 6.25
N THR A 257 -12.65 -1.78 5.01
CA THR A 257 -12.54 -2.77 3.94
C THR A 257 -11.09 -2.89 3.46
N GLU A 258 -10.78 -3.91 2.67
CA GLU A 258 -9.45 -4.04 2.07
C GLU A 258 -9.15 -2.89 1.13
N GLU A 259 -10.15 -2.44 0.37
CA GLU A 259 -10.06 -1.29 -0.53
C GLU A 259 -9.80 -0.01 0.26
N ASP A 260 -10.53 0.22 1.36
CA ASP A 260 -10.33 1.40 2.21
C ASP A 260 -8.89 1.45 2.76
N ARG A 261 -8.36 0.30 3.23
CA ARG A 261 -6.97 0.19 3.71
C ARG A 261 -5.97 0.44 2.59
N TRP A 262 -6.22 -0.12 1.40
CA TRP A 262 -5.35 0.06 0.24
C TRP A 262 -5.31 1.52 -0.21
N ILE A 263 -6.47 2.18 -0.31
CA ILE A 263 -6.58 3.61 -0.60
C ILE A 263 -5.82 4.41 0.45
N PHE A 264 -6.04 4.10 1.73
CA PHE A 264 -5.38 4.80 2.84
C PHE A 264 -3.86 4.73 2.73
N GLN A 265 -3.33 3.52 2.57
CA GLN A 265 -1.89 3.29 2.48
C GLN A 265 -1.28 3.90 1.22
N THR A 266 -1.97 3.77 0.08
CA THR A 266 -1.54 4.33 -1.19
C THR A 266 -1.46 5.86 -1.10
N VAL A 267 -2.52 6.51 -0.63
CA VAL A 267 -2.53 7.97 -0.47
C VAL A 267 -1.43 8.41 0.50
N ILE A 268 -1.25 7.80 1.67
CA ILE A 268 -0.17 8.21 2.60
C ILE A 268 1.23 8.08 1.98
N SER A 269 1.46 7.04 1.19
CA SER A 269 2.76 6.79 0.55
C SER A 269 3.11 7.77 -0.58
N GLN A 270 2.09 8.45 -1.14
CA GLN A 270 2.27 9.53 -2.11
C GLN A 270 2.75 10.84 -1.48
N TYR A 271 2.64 11.03 -0.17
CA TYR A 271 3.08 12.27 0.47
C TYR A 271 4.42 12.05 1.17
N PRO A 272 5.52 12.69 0.72
CA PRO A 272 6.85 12.59 1.32
C PRO A 272 6.84 12.98 2.80
N ARG A 273 7.73 12.38 3.61
CA ARG A 273 7.77 12.60 5.08
C ARG A 273 8.26 14.00 5.46
N ASP A 274 9.09 14.58 4.62
CA ASP A 274 9.70 15.91 4.71
C ASP A 274 8.76 17.05 4.28
N LEU A 275 7.60 16.73 3.71
CA LEU A 275 6.64 17.71 3.25
C LEU A 275 6.03 18.51 4.42
N GLN A 276 6.07 19.84 4.32
CA GLN A 276 5.40 20.72 5.27
C GLN A 276 3.88 20.50 5.24
N ARG A 277 3.25 20.40 6.42
CA ARG A 277 1.80 20.12 6.57
C ARG A 277 1.33 18.84 5.87
N ARG A 278 2.21 17.86 5.68
CA ARG A 278 1.93 16.52 5.11
C ARG A 278 0.60 15.94 5.60
N ARG A 279 0.40 15.93 6.92
CA ARG A 279 -0.80 15.40 7.58
C ARG A 279 -2.09 16.09 7.16
N THR A 280 -2.06 17.40 6.99
CA THR A 280 -3.22 18.14 6.50
C THR A 280 -3.53 17.78 5.06
N LEU A 281 -2.50 17.60 4.23
CA LEU A 281 -2.66 17.32 2.80
C LEU A 281 -3.21 15.92 2.53
N TYR A 282 -2.60 14.85 3.08
CA TYR A 282 -3.15 13.52 2.83
C TYR A 282 -4.51 13.33 3.51
N LEU A 283 -4.79 13.93 4.67
CA LEU A 283 -6.11 13.83 5.27
C LEU A 283 -7.18 14.51 4.40
N ASP A 284 -6.89 15.67 3.79
CA ASP A 284 -7.81 16.30 2.84
C ASP A 284 -8.10 15.38 1.64
N VAL A 285 -7.09 14.72 1.09
CA VAL A 285 -7.27 13.80 -0.04
C VAL A 285 -7.98 12.51 0.36
N LEU A 286 -7.65 11.95 1.53
CA LEU A 286 -8.34 10.78 2.06
C LEU A 286 -9.83 11.06 2.31
N GLN A 287 -10.18 12.25 2.79
CA GLN A 287 -11.59 12.64 2.97
C GLN A 287 -12.35 12.75 1.63
N ARG A 288 -11.66 12.96 0.51
CA ARG A 288 -12.26 12.98 -0.83
C ARG A 288 -12.42 11.58 -1.41
N TYR A 289 -11.45 10.70 -1.19
CA TYR A 289 -11.50 9.32 -1.69
C TYR A 289 -12.34 8.38 -0.79
N LEU A 290 -12.47 8.70 0.50
CA LEU A 290 -13.23 7.94 1.48
C LEU A 290 -14.30 8.84 2.11
N PRO A 291 -15.32 9.27 1.33
CA PRO A 291 -16.35 10.19 1.82
C PRO A 291 -17.23 9.55 2.91
N HIS A 292 -17.28 8.22 2.98
CA HIS A 292 -17.97 7.44 3.99
C HIS A 292 -17.23 7.35 5.34
N LYS A 293 -15.97 7.80 5.40
CA LYS A 293 -15.16 7.77 6.62
C LYS A 293 -15.03 9.16 7.23
N SER A 294 -15.24 9.25 8.53
CA SER A 294 -15.09 10.53 9.24
C SER A 294 -13.61 10.90 9.38
N ARG A 295 -13.33 12.21 9.56
CA ARG A 295 -11.96 12.67 9.86
C ARG A 295 -11.40 12.05 11.14
N HIS A 296 -12.27 11.78 12.11
CA HIS A 296 -11.88 11.14 13.35
C HIS A 296 -11.44 9.69 13.12
N GLU A 297 -12.23 8.92 12.37
CA GLU A 297 -11.88 7.55 11.98
C GLU A 297 -10.55 7.48 11.22
N LEU A 298 -10.31 8.41 10.29
CA LEU A 298 -9.04 8.49 9.56
C LEU A 298 -7.84 8.68 10.49
N VAL A 299 -7.98 9.53 11.52
CA VAL A 299 -6.93 9.78 12.52
C VAL A 299 -6.75 8.59 13.48
N VAL A 300 -7.83 7.91 13.84
CA VAL A 300 -7.75 6.67 14.64
C VAL A 300 -7.04 5.57 13.85
N HIS A 301 -7.42 5.40 12.58
CA HIS A 301 -6.80 4.42 11.69
C HIS A 301 -5.32 4.72 11.44
N GLU A 302 -4.93 6.00 11.28
CA GLU A 302 -3.53 6.42 11.20
C GLU A 302 -2.69 5.89 12.39
N ARG A 303 -3.21 6.02 13.61
CA ARG A 303 -2.54 5.50 14.82
C ARG A 303 -2.46 3.98 14.80
N ALA A 304 -3.55 3.31 14.41
CA ALA A 304 -3.57 1.86 14.27
C ALA A 304 -2.55 1.38 13.22
N CYS A 305 -2.42 2.06 12.08
CA CYS A 305 -1.40 1.78 11.06
C CYS A 305 0.01 1.95 11.62
N HIS A 306 0.27 3.03 12.38
CA HIS A 306 1.58 3.20 13.03
C HIS A 306 1.89 2.06 14.00
N HIS A 307 0.92 1.64 14.79
CA HIS A 307 1.07 0.52 15.71
C HIS A 307 1.30 -0.81 14.97
N TYR A 308 0.52 -1.07 13.93
CA TYR A 308 0.71 -2.21 13.03
C TYR A 308 2.12 -2.24 12.42
N HIS A 309 2.59 -1.12 11.88
CA HIS A 309 3.95 -1.03 11.34
C HIS A 309 5.02 -1.25 12.40
N SER A 310 4.81 -0.75 13.62
CA SER A 310 5.71 -0.98 14.75
C SER A 310 5.82 -2.46 15.08
N ILE A 311 4.70 -3.16 15.24
CA ILE A 311 4.70 -4.60 15.56
C ILE A 311 5.30 -5.40 14.40
N ARG A 312 4.95 -5.08 13.14
CA ARG A 312 5.57 -5.72 11.97
C ARG A 312 7.09 -5.55 11.94
N ASN A 313 7.61 -4.38 12.33
CA ASN A 313 9.04 -4.16 12.47
C ASN A 313 9.64 -4.95 13.63
N GLN A 314 8.92 -5.10 14.75
CA GLN A 314 9.32 -5.99 15.85
C GLN A 314 9.40 -7.45 15.38
N CYS A 315 8.43 -7.96 14.61
CA CYS A 315 8.50 -9.31 14.03
C CYS A 315 9.72 -9.50 13.13
N ARG A 316 10.05 -8.50 12.29
CA ARG A 316 11.25 -8.52 11.45
C ARG A 316 12.54 -8.56 12.29
N ALA A 317 12.60 -7.74 13.34
CA ALA A 317 13.74 -7.73 14.26
C ALA A 317 13.86 -9.07 15.02
N LEU A 318 12.74 -9.68 15.44
CA LEU A 318 12.73 -11.00 16.08
C LEU A 318 13.27 -12.09 15.15
N LEU A 319 12.87 -12.09 13.88
CA LEU A 319 13.38 -13.03 12.87
C LEU A 319 14.88 -12.85 12.62
N PHE A 320 15.34 -11.60 12.53
CA PHE A 320 16.76 -11.29 12.38
C PHE A 320 17.57 -11.75 13.60
N ASN A 321 17.09 -11.43 14.80
CA ASN A 321 17.72 -11.84 16.06
C ASN A 321 17.74 -13.36 16.22
N TRP A 322 16.69 -14.06 15.76
CA TRP A 322 16.65 -15.51 15.74
C TRP A 322 17.76 -16.09 14.84
N ASP A 323 17.90 -15.59 13.61
CA ASP A 323 18.94 -16.08 12.71
C ASP A 323 20.35 -15.89 13.30
N GLN A 324 20.59 -14.72 13.92
CA GLN A 324 21.85 -14.44 14.59
C GLN A 324 22.08 -15.36 15.81
N ALA A 325 21.08 -15.52 16.68
CA ALA A 325 21.16 -16.38 17.86
C ALA A 325 21.37 -17.85 17.48
N ARG A 326 20.69 -18.32 16.41
CA ARG A 326 20.85 -19.66 15.85
C ARG A 326 22.28 -19.89 15.39
N LYS A 327 22.85 -18.97 14.60
CA LYS A 327 24.25 -19.06 14.13
C LYS A 327 25.24 -19.10 15.30
N ALA A 328 25.07 -18.21 16.28
CA ALA A 328 25.93 -18.15 17.46
C ALA A 328 25.82 -19.43 18.32
N PHE A 329 24.62 -19.96 18.49
CA PHE A 329 24.40 -21.21 19.20
C PHE A 329 25.09 -22.38 18.51
N LEU A 330 24.95 -22.51 17.19
CA LEU A 330 25.60 -23.57 16.42
C LEU A 330 27.12 -23.53 16.58
N LEU A 331 27.71 -22.34 16.46
CA LEU A 331 29.15 -22.17 16.64
C LEU A 331 29.58 -22.58 18.05
N LYS A 332 28.86 -22.15 19.08
CA LYS A 332 29.13 -22.52 20.49
C LYS A 332 28.98 -24.03 20.73
N ALA A 333 27.96 -24.65 20.16
CA ALA A 333 27.72 -26.08 20.28
C ALA A 333 28.86 -26.91 19.68
N VAL A 334 29.34 -26.51 18.49
CA VAL A 334 30.49 -27.14 17.84
C VAL A 334 31.74 -27.00 18.70
N THR A 335 32.03 -25.80 19.24
CA THR A 335 33.20 -25.59 20.09
C THR A 335 33.15 -26.41 21.37
N THR A 336 32.00 -26.46 22.06
CA THR A 336 31.86 -27.23 23.30
C THR A 336 32.00 -28.74 23.07
N VAL A 337 31.50 -29.26 21.95
CA VAL A 337 31.70 -30.68 21.61
C VAL A 337 33.15 -30.95 21.24
N ALA A 338 33.82 -30.06 20.51
CA ALA A 338 35.25 -30.21 20.22
C ALA A 338 36.11 -30.20 21.49
N GLU A 339 35.81 -29.33 22.45
CA GLU A 339 36.46 -29.29 23.77
C GLU A 339 36.24 -30.59 24.54
N ALA A 340 35.01 -31.12 24.55
CA ALA A 340 34.69 -32.38 25.20
C ALA A 340 35.40 -33.57 24.52
N SER A 341 35.52 -33.56 23.19
CA SER A 341 36.28 -34.57 22.45
C SER A 341 37.77 -34.53 22.80
N ALA A 342 38.39 -33.34 22.81
CA ALA A 342 39.78 -33.18 23.20
C ALA A 342 40.03 -33.61 24.66
N ALA A 343 39.10 -33.31 25.57
CA ALA A 343 39.19 -33.76 26.96
C ALA A 343 39.16 -35.30 27.06
N ARG A 344 38.25 -35.97 26.34
CA ARG A 344 38.18 -37.43 26.31
C ARG A 344 39.45 -38.05 25.73
N GLU A 345 39.98 -37.50 24.65
CA GLU A 345 41.24 -37.98 24.06
C GLU A 345 42.40 -37.88 25.05
N ALA A 346 42.49 -36.75 25.78
CA ALA A 346 43.49 -36.57 26.83
C ALA A 346 43.31 -37.56 27.99
N GLU A 347 42.07 -37.82 28.43
CA GLU A 347 41.75 -38.83 29.45
C GLU A 347 42.16 -40.24 29.01
N VAL A 348 41.90 -40.61 27.76
CA VAL A 348 42.28 -41.91 27.19
C VAL A 348 43.81 -42.05 27.15
N VAL A 349 44.53 -41.00 26.74
CA VAL A 349 46.00 -41.00 26.77
C VAL A 349 46.52 -41.16 28.19
N LEU A 350 45.97 -40.43 29.15
CA LEU A 350 46.33 -40.54 30.58
C LEU A 350 46.05 -41.94 31.12
N ALA A 351 44.87 -42.52 30.86
CA ALA A 351 44.52 -43.88 31.28
C ALA A 351 45.50 -44.91 30.71
N ASN A 352 45.83 -44.81 29.42
CA ASN A 352 46.81 -45.68 28.77
C ASN A 352 48.21 -45.55 29.39
N THR A 353 48.64 -44.33 29.75
CA THR A 353 49.94 -44.14 30.42
C THR A 353 49.96 -44.73 31.84
N ARG A 354 48.87 -44.60 32.59
CA ARG A 354 48.73 -45.20 33.93
C ARG A 354 48.76 -46.73 33.85
N GLN A 355 48.01 -47.31 32.91
CA GLN A 355 48.02 -48.76 32.71
C GLN A 355 49.43 -49.27 32.39
N LYS A 356 50.16 -48.62 31.47
CA LYS A 356 51.55 -48.97 31.16
C LYS A 356 52.48 -48.85 32.38
N GLN A 357 52.30 -47.84 33.22
CA GLN A 357 53.06 -47.68 34.46
C GLN A 357 52.76 -48.80 35.45
N GLU A 358 51.50 -49.20 35.59
CA GLU A 358 51.08 -50.32 36.44
C GLU A 358 51.67 -51.65 35.96
N GLU A 359 51.65 -51.91 34.65
CA GLU A 359 52.28 -53.09 34.02
C GLU A 359 53.79 -53.13 34.31
N ILE A 360 54.50 -52.02 34.11
CA ILE A 360 55.93 -51.92 34.42
C ILE A 360 56.19 -52.16 35.92
N CYS A 361 55.35 -51.61 36.80
CA CYS A 361 55.49 -51.82 38.25
C CYS A 361 55.23 -53.28 38.65
N ALA A 362 54.27 -53.94 38.02
CA ALA A 362 54.00 -55.37 38.24
C ALA A 362 55.18 -56.24 37.77
N ASP A 363 55.72 -55.96 36.58
CA ASP A 363 56.90 -56.66 36.05
C ASP A 363 58.14 -56.47 36.93
N LEU A 364 58.34 -55.26 37.48
CA LEU A 364 59.43 -54.99 38.40
C LEU A 364 59.25 -55.73 39.74
N ARG A 365 58.01 -55.82 40.25
CA ARG A 365 57.72 -56.60 41.47
C ARG A 365 57.89 -58.09 41.28
N ALA A 366 57.63 -58.64 40.09
CA ALA A 366 57.80 -60.06 39.79
C ALA A 366 59.28 -60.48 39.64
N LYS A 367 60.20 -59.52 39.50
CA LYS A 367 61.65 -59.74 39.36
C LYS A 367 62.43 -59.62 40.67
N VAL A 368 61.77 -59.27 41.77
CA VAL A 368 62.30 -59.25 43.15
C VAL A 368 61.75 -60.45 43.89
#